data_AF-A0A821N0K6-F1
#
_entry.id   AF-A0A821N0K6-F1
#
_cell.length_a   1.000
_cell.length_b   1.000
_cell.length_c   1.000
_cell.angle_alpha   90.00
_cell.angle_beta   90.00
_cell.angle_gamma   90.00
#
_symmetry.space_group_name_H-M   'P 1'
#
loop_
_entity.id
_entity.type
_entity.pdbx_description
1 polymer ?
#
loop_
_entity_poly.entity_id
_entity_poly.type
_entity_poly.pdbx_seq_one_letter_code
_entity_poly.pdbx_strand_id
1 'polypeptide(L)'
;MLFNEPWCLSMSLFERSLAIINLLAFLSSLSQWRGQIGSTGILPACGFVRHWKERKMTFLQRPTLCLIISESDNFLLALHWIGIVCAIMAFFAVIPPGICLIGCWLCYSSLVTVSTTFMGLQMHSNLLETTMLYIL
;
A
#
# COMPACT_ATOMS: atom_id res chain seq x y z
N MET A 1 12.89 13.13 22.16
CA MET A 1 14.22 12.61 22.53
C MET A 1 15.24 13.35 21.71
N LEU A 2 16.26 13.91 22.37
CA LEU A 2 17.28 14.77 21.79
C LEU A 2 18.06 14.05 20.68
N PHE A 3 18.20 14.69 19.52
CA PHE A 3 19.07 14.26 18.43
C PHE A 3 20.53 14.50 18.86
N ASN A 4 21.13 13.57 19.61
CA ASN A 4 22.54 13.65 20.00
C ASN A 4 23.49 13.18 18.89
N GLU A 5 22.97 12.54 17.85
CA GLU A 5 23.78 12.00 16.74
C GLU A 5 23.26 12.46 15.37
N PRO A 6 24.15 12.85 14.44
CA PRO A 6 23.76 13.46 13.17
C PRO A 6 22.93 12.51 12.26
N TRP A 7 23.10 11.19 12.38
CA TRP A 7 22.35 10.22 11.58
C TRP A 7 20.87 10.10 12.00
N CYS A 8 20.52 10.43 13.24
CA CYS A 8 19.12 10.39 13.70
C CYS A 8 18.24 11.40 12.94
N LEU A 9 18.79 12.56 12.57
CA LEU A 9 18.08 13.54 11.74
C LEU A 9 17.82 12.99 10.33
N SER A 10 18.85 12.38 9.72
CA SER A 10 18.74 11.77 8.39
C SER A 10 17.69 10.66 8.37
N MET A 11 17.71 9.77 9.36
CA MET A 11 16.75 8.68 9.49
C MET A 11 15.31 9.21 9.65
N SER A 12 15.09 10.20 10.52
CA SER A 12 13.76 10.80 10.72
C SER A 12 13.25 11.54 9.48
N LEU A 13 14.12 12.23 8.75
CA LEU A 13 13.75 12.88 7.49
C LEU A 13 13.37 11.86 6.42
N PHE A 14 14.13 10.77 6.33
CA PHE A 14 13.83 9.69 5.39
C PHE A 14 12.48 9.04 5.70
N GLU A 15 12.22 8.70 6.97
CA GLU A 15 10.93 8.16 7.43
C GLU A 15 9.74 9.04 7.06
N ARG A 16 9.84 10.34 7.38
CA ARG A 16 8.77 11.30 7.10
C ARG A 16 8.55 11.49 5.60
N SER A 17 9.64 11.53 4.83
CA SER A 17 9.57 11.63 3.36
C SER A 17 8.89 10.40 2.78
N LEU A 18 9.27 9.21 3.22
CA LEU A 18 8.69 7.95 2.79
C LEU A 18 7.20 7.85 3.17
N ALA A 19 6.83 8.32 4.37
CA ALA A 19 5.44 8.39 4.81
C ALA A 19 4.61 9.35 3.94
N ILE A 20 5.14 10.53 3.60
CA ILE A 20 4.47 11.50 2.70
C ILE A 20 4.28 10.90 1.31
N ILE A 21 5.31 10.27 0.75
CA ILE A 21 5.24 9.68 -0.59
C ILE A 21 4.18 8.57 -0.61
N ASN A 22 4.16 7.70 0.40
CA ASN A 22 3.09 6.69 0.55
C ASN A 22 1.71 7.34 0.65
N LEU A 23 1.55 8.38 1.47
CA LEU A 23 0.28 9.11 1.62
C LEU A 23 -0.21 9.68 0.28
N LEU A 24 0.67 10.36 -0.46
CA LEU A 24 0.33 10.93 -1.77
C LEU A 24 -0.04 9.84 -2.78
N ALA A 25 0.65 8.69 -2.75
CA ALA A 25 0.34 7.55 -3.60
C ALA A 25 -1.06 6.99 -3.29
N PHE A 26 -1.42 6.83 -2.01
CA PHE A 26 -2.76 6.39 -1.62
C PHE A 26 -3.83 7.40 -2.00
N LEU A 27 -3.61 8.70 -1.78
CA LEU A 27 -4.58 9.75 -2.13
C LEU A 27 -4.80 9.84 -3.65
N SER A 28 -3.72 9.75 -4.42
CA SER A 28 -3.78 9.70 -5.89
C SER A 28 -4.59 8.48 -6.36
N SER A 29 -4.28 7.29 -5.82
CA SER A 29 -5.04 6.07 -6.11
C SER A 29 -6.51 6.19 -5.69
N LEU A 30 -6.80 6.77 -4.52
CA LEU A 30 -8.15 6.94 -3.99
C LEU A 30 -9.01 7.87 -4.87
N SER A 31 -8.41 8.78 -5.63
CA SER A 31 -9.17 9.59 -6.58
C SER A 31 -9.65 8.79 -7.81
N GLN A 32 -8.97 7.68 -8.15
CA GLN A 32 -9.15 6.94 -9.40
C GLN A 32 -9.66 5.50 -9.22
N TRP A 33 -9.62 4.95 -8.00
CA TRP A 33 -9.88 3.52 -7.78
C TRP A 33 -11.24 3.03 -8.31
N ARG A 34 -12.30 3.83 -8.21
CA ARG A 34 -13.64 3.44 -8.66
C ARG A 34 -13.68 3.15 -10.16
N GLY A 35 -13.00 3.98 -10.95
CA GLY A 35 -12.94 3.82 -12.41
C GLY A 35 -11.98 2.72 -12.85
N GLN A 36 -10.94 2.44 -12.07
CA GLN A 36 -9.92 1.45 -12.41
C GLN A 36 -10.30 0.04 -11.94
N ILE A 37 -10.52 -0.13 -10.63
CA ILE A 37 -10.62 -1.43 -9.95
C ILE A 37 -11.98 -1.73 -9.29
N GLY A 38 -12.87 -0.75 -9.21
CA GLY A 38 -14.23 -0.94 -8.69
C GLY A 38 -15.04 -1.94 -9.53
N SER A 39 -16.17 -2.39 -9.00
CA SER A 39 -17.04 -3.37 -9.68
C SER A 39 -17.57 -2.88 -11.03
N THR A 40 -17.69 -1.57 -11.21
CA THR A 40 -18.08 -0.91 -12.46
C THR A 40 -16.88 -0.30 -13.21
N GLY A 41 -15.66 -0.59 -12.77
CA GLY A 41 -14.43 -0.09 -13.35
C GLY A 41 -14.02 -0.81 -14.63
N ILE A 42 -12.97 -0.31 -15.27
CA ILE A 42 -12.39 -0.89 -16.50
C ILE A 42 -11.84 -2.30 -16.22
N LEU A 43 -11.27 -2.52 -15.03
CA LEU A 43 -10.73 -3.80 -14.59
C LEU A 43 -11.34 -4.21 -13.22
N PRO A 44 -12.49 -4.90 -13.21
CA PRO A 44 -13.13 -5.28 -11.94
C PRO A 44 -12.23 -6.22 -11.12
N ALA A 45 -11.75 -5.72 -9.98
CA ALA A 45 -10.89 -6.46 -9.06
C ALA A 45 -11.46 -7.83 -8.68
N CYS A 46 -12.77 -7.87 -8.43
CA CYS A 46 -13.52 -9.07 -8.04
C CYS A 46 -13.29 -10.24 -9.01
N GLY A 47 -13.26 -9.97 -10.32
CA GLY A 47 -13.08 -11.00 -11.34
C GLY A 47 -11.70 -11.66 -11.27
N PHE A 48 -10.64 -10.86 -11.13
CA PHE A 48 -9.27 -11.37 -11.02
C PHE A 48 -9.05 -12.14 -9.73
N VAL A 49 -9.49 -11.58 -8.60
CA VAL A 49 -9.32 -12.22 -7.29
C VAL A 49 -10.08 -13.56 -7.25
N ARG A 50 -11.29 -13.61 -7.79
CA ARG A 50 -12.05 -14.86 -7.90
C ARG A 50 -11.34 -15.90 -8.77
N HIS A 51 -10.83 -15.49 -9.93
CA HIS A 51 -10.06 -16.36 -10.81
C HIS A 51 -8.80 -16.92 -10.12
N TRP A 52 -8.09 -16.10 -9.33
CA TRP A 52 -6.93 -16.54 -8.56
C TRP A 52 -7.30 -17.48 -7.41
N LYS A 53 -8.43 -17.24 -6.72
CA LYS A 53 -8.98 -18.15 -5.71
C LYS A 53 -9.32 -19.51 -6.31
N GLU A 54 -9.96 -19.54 -7.47
CA GLU A 54 -10.29 -20.78 -8.20
C GLU A 54 -9.02 -21.57 -8.59
N ARG A 55 -7.95 -20.87 -8.95
CA ARG A 55 -6.62 -21.46 -9.22
C ARG A 55 -5.81 -21.80 -7.96
N LYS A 56 -6.38 -21.63 -6.77
CA LYS A 56 -5.72 -21.85 -5.47
C LYS A 56 -4.38 -21.10 -5.35
N MET A 57 -4.32 -19.90 -5.94
CA MET A 57 -3.12 -19.07 -5.82
C MET A 57 -2.95 -18.60 -4.37
N THR A 58 -1.70 -18.54 -3.92
CA THR A 58 -1.37 -18.13 -2.55
C THR A 58 -0.92 -16.67 -2.51
N PHE A 59 -0.90 -16.09 -1.30
CA PHE A 59 -0.34 -14.76 -1.05
C PHE A 59 1.10 -14.61 -1.57
N LEU A 60 1.88 -15.70 -1.56
CA LEU A 60 3.26 -15.71 -2.07
C LEU A 60 3.33 -15.50 -3.59
N GLN A 61 2.32 -15.94 -4.33
CA GLN A 61 2.24 -15.79 -5.79
C GLN A 61 1.62 -14.45 -6.19
N ARG A 62 0.68 -13.96 -5.37
CA ARG A 62 -0.01 -12.68 -5.55
C ARG A 62 -0.12 -12.02 -4.17
N PRO A 63 0.77 -11.07 -3.82
CA PRO A 63 0.80 -10.46 -2.48
C PRO A 63 -0.37 -9.48 -2.29
N THR A 64 -1.58 -10.03 -2.15
CA THR A 64 -2.81 -9.25 -1.94
C THR A 64 -3.63 -9.80 -0.79
N LEU A 65 -4.09 -8.89 0.06
CA LEU A 65 -5.01 -9.21 1.15
C LEU A 65 -6.41 -9.55 0.64
N CYS A 66 -6.73 -9.20 -0.62
CA CYS A 66 -8.03 -9.50 -1.23
C CYS A 66 -8.24 -11.01 -1.41
N LEU A 67 -7.17 -11.79 -1.53
CA LEU A 67 -7.26 -13.26 -1.57
C LEU A 67 -7.68 -13.86 -0.22
N ILE A 68 -7.33 -13.22 0.89
CA ILE A 68 -7.49 -13.76 2.25
C ILE A 68 -8.79 -13.24 2.87
N ILE A 69 -9.10 -11.95 2.69
CA ILE A 69 -10.17 -11.28 3.44
C ILE A 69 -11.43 -11.15 2.60
N SER A 70 -11.40 -10.35 1.53
CA SER A 70 -12.57 -10.08 0.69
C SER A 70 -12.16 -9.45 -0.63
N GLU A 71 -12.89 -9.73 -1.71
CA GLU A 71 -12.76 -9.07 -3.00
C GLU A 71 -13.68 -7.86 -3.18
N SER A 72 -14.48 -7.48 -2.17
CA SER A 72 -15.49 -6.43 -2.31
C SER A 72 -14.91 -5.02 -2.50
N ASP A 73 -15.66 -4.16 -3.19
CA ASP A 73 -15.35 -2.73 -3.35
C ASP A 73 -15.18 -2.01 -2.00
N ASN A 74 -15.96 -2.39 -1.00
CA ASN A 74 -15.82 -1.84 0.36
C ASN A 74 -14.48 -2.20 0.99
N PHE A 75 -13.96 -3.41 0.73
CA PHE A 75 -12.65 -3.82 1.20
C PHE A 75 -11.53 -3.07 0.50
N LEU A 76 -11.64 -2.84 -0.82
CA LEU A 76 -10.68 -2.00 -1.56
C LEU A 76 -10.66 -0.57 -1.02
N LEU A 77 -11.83 0.01 -0.74
CA LEU A 77 -11.94 1.32 -0.11
C LEU A 77 -11.32 1.32 1.30
N ALA A 78 -11.57 0.29 2.10
CA ALA A 78 -10.96 0.13 3.41
C ALA A 78 -9.43 0.08 3.34
N LEU A 79 -8.86 -0.62 2.35
CA LEU A 79 -7.40 -0.67 2.14
C LEU A 79 -6.80 0.71 1.90
N HIS A 80 -7.46 1.55 1.09
CA HIS A 80 -6.99 2.92 0.88
C HIS A 80 -7.00 3.72 2.18
N TRP A 81 -8.10 3.66 2.94
CA TRP A 81 -8.22 4.40 4.20
C TRP A 81 -7.25 3.91 5.27
N ILE A 82 -7.07 2.60 5.42
CA ILE A 82 -6.10 2.01 6.35
C ILE A 82 -4.69 2.48 5.97
N GLY A 83 -4.33 2.41 4.68
CA GLY A 83 -3.04 2.88 4.19
C GLY A 83 -2.80 4.37 4.46
N ILE A 84 -3.81 5.22 4.24
CA ILE A 84 -3.76 6.66 4.54
C ILE A 84 -3.52 6.90 6.03
N VAL A 85 -4.28 6.24 6.90
CA VAL A 85 -4.15 6.39 8.35
C VAL A 85 -2.78 5.91 8.81
N CYS A 86 -2.28 4.77 8.29
CA CYS A 86 -0.93 4.28 8.55
C CYS A 86 0.14 5.30 8.13
N ALA A 87 0.03 5.89 6.94
CA ALA A 87 0.98 6.88 6.46
C ALA A 87 0.99 8.17 7.32
N ILE A 88 -0.19 8.63 7.75
CA ILE A 88 -0.32 9.76 8.67
C ILE A 88 0.31 9.45 10.04
N MET A 89 0.02 8.27 10.60
CA MET A 89 0.62 7.84 11.87
C MET A 89 2.14 7.71 11.79
N ALA A 90 2.67 7.22 10.67
CA ALA A 90 4.11 7.15 10.41
C ALA A 90 4.73 8.56 10.36
N PHE A 91 4.09 9.51 9.67
CA PHE A 91 4.58 10.88 9.55
C PHE A 91 4.67 11.61 10.90
N PHE A 92 3.64 11.48 11.73
CA PHE A 92 3.61 12.08 13.07
C PHE A 92 4.35 11.25 14.13
N ALA A 93 4.89 10.08 13.77
CA ALA A 93 5.54 9.14 14.68
C ALA A 93 4.70 8.82 15.93
N VAL A 94 3.38 8.66 15.76
CA VAL A 94 2.44 8.34 16.86
C VAL A 94 2.70 6.92 17.40
N ILE A 95 3.09 6.02 16.50
CA ILE A 95 3.47 4.62 16.73
C ILE A 95 4.85 4.44 16.07
N PRO A 96 5.68 3.44 16.45
CA PRO A 96 6.92 3.14 15.76
C PRO A 96 6.75 3.15 14.22
N PRO A 97 7.46 4.03 13.48
CA PRO A 97 7.24 4.24 12.04
C PRO A 97 7.32 2.95 11.22
N GLY A 98 8.19 2.01 11.60
CA GLY A 98 8.31 0.71 10.95
C GLY A 98 7.00 -0.10 10.95
N ILE A 99 6.23 -0.09 12.04
CA ILE A 99 4.94 -0.80 12.13
C ILE A 99 3.92 -0.18 11.18
N CYS A 100 3.85 1.15 11.17
CA CYS A 100 2.96 1.88 10.27
C CYS A 100 3.34 1.63 8.80
N LEU A 101 4.64 1.60 8.48
CA LEU A 101 5.14 1.36 7.13
C LEU A 101 4.92 -0.08 6.67
N ILE A 102 4.95 -1.08 7.56
CA ILE A 102 4.48 -2.45 7.26
C ILE A 102 3.01 -2.43 6.84
N GLY A 103 2.17 -1.69 7.58
CA GLY A 103 0.76 -1.51 7.22
C GLY A 103 0.57 -0.86 5.85
N CYS A 104 1.32 0.20 5.56
CA CYS A 104 1.35 0.85 4.24
C CYS A 104 1.76 -0.14 3.15
N TRP A 105 2.85 -0.88 3.36
CA TRP A 105 3.37 -1.84 2.40
C TRP A 105 2.35 -2.94 2.09
N LEU A 106 1.71 -3.53 3.11
CA LEU A 106 0.69 -4.56 2.93
C LEU A 106 -0.53 -4.04 2.15
N CYS A 107 -1.03 -2.86 2.51
CA CYS A 107 -2.19 -2.26 1.84
C CYS A 107 -1.85 -1.90 0.39
N TYR A 108 -0.70 -1.26 0.16
CA TYR A 108 -0.30 -0.80 -1.16
C TYR A 108 0.05 -1.97 -2.09
N SER A 109 0.75 -2.99 -1.59
CA SER A 109 1.06 -4.22 -2.35
C SER A 109 -0.21 -4.92 -2.82
N SER A 110 -1.24 -4.95 -1.96
CA SER A 110 -2.54 -5.49 -2.31
C SER A 110 -3.23 -4.69 -3.42
N LEU A 111 -3.19 -3.36 -3.37
CA LEU A 111 -3.77 -2.49 -4.40
C LEU A 111 -3.03 -2.62 -5.74
N VAL A 112 -1.69 -2.59 -5.73
CA VAL A 112 -0.86 -2.72 -6.94
C VAL A 112 -1.05 -4.08 -7.59
N THR A 113 -1.14 -5.15 -6.78
CA THR A 113 -1.37 -6.51 -7.29
C THR A 113 -2.71 -6.62 -8.01
N VAL A 114 -3.77 -6.06 -7.45
CA VAL A 114 -5.11 -6.07 -8.07
C VAL A 114 -5.18 -5.14 -9.29
N SER A 115 -4.43 -4.04 -9.26
CA SER A 115 -4.42 -3.01 -10.29
C SER A 115 -3.29 -3.18 -11.31
N THR A 116 -2.71 -4.38 -11.46
CA THR A 116 -1.40 -4.56 -12.12
C THR A 116 -1.35 -3.96 -13.54
N THR A 117 -2.47 -3.98 -14.26
CA THR A 117 -2.59 -3.41 -15.61
C THR A 117 -2.41 -1.88 -15.65
N PHE A 118 -2.76 -1.17 -14.57
CA PHE A 118 -2.63 0.30 -14.47
C PHE A 118 -1.48 0.75 -13.57
N MET A 119 -1.19 0.00 -12.51
CA MET A 119 -0.14 0.29 -11.53
C MET A 119 1.18 -0.44 -11.80
N GLY A 120 1.33 -1.10 -12.96
CA GLY A 120 2.59 -1.72 -13.40
C GLY A 120 3.70 -0.73 -13.77
N LEU A 121 3.51 0.57 -13.49
CA LEU A 121 4.52 1.60 -13.75
C LEU A 121 5.63 1.58 -12.69
N GLN A 122 6.85 1.84 -13.14
CA GLN A 122 8.09 1.79 -12.34
C GLN A 122 8.01 2.53 -11.00
N MET A 123 7.24 3.63 -10.92
CA MET A 123 7.03 4.39 -9.69
C MET A 123 6.43 3.55 -8.55
N HIS A 124 5.46 2.67 -8.84
CA HIS A 124 4.77 1.88 -7.81
C HIS A 124 5.68 0.78 -7.28
N SER A 125 6.46 0.14 -8.16
CA SER A 125 7.47 -0.85 -7.78
C SER A 125 8.57 -0.25 -6.92
N ASN A 126 9.13 0.90 -7.34
CA ASN A 126 10.16 1.60 -6.56
C ASN A 126 9.66 1.97 -5.15
N LEU A 127 8.41 2.41 -5.02
CA LEU A 127 7.82 2.74 -3.72
C LEU A 127 7.70 1.50 -2.81
N LEU A 128 7.26 0.36 -3.37
CA LEU A 128 7.15 -0.91 -2.63
C LEU A 128 8.52 -1.43 -2.18
N GLU A 129 9.50 -1.41 -3.08
CA GLU A 129 10.87 -1.86 -2.81
C GLU A 129 11.53 -0.98 -1.75
N THR A 130 11.44 0.35 -1.89
CA THR A 130 12.01 1.29 -0.91
C THR A 130 11.35 1.14 0.45
N THR A 131 10.03 0.96 0.49
CA THR A 131 9.31 0.76 1.76
C THR A 131 9.72 -0.54 2.43
N MET A 132 9.90 -1.62 1.66
CA MET A 132 10.36 -2.90 2.21
C MET A 132 11.81 -2.84 2.69
N LEU A 133 12.71 -2.21 1.92
CA LEU A 133 14.12 -2.04 2.30
C LEU A 133 14.29 -1.20 3.57
N TYR A 134 13.38 -0.27 3.84
CA TYR A 134 13.40 0.49 5.09
C TYR A 134 12.94 -0.34 6.30
N ILE A 135 12.01 -1.29 6.09
CA ILE A 135 11.46 -2.13 7.16
C ILE A 135 12.45 -3.21 7.61
N LEU A 136 13.28 -3.72 6.69
CA LEU A 136 14.26 -4.79 6.90
C LEU A 136 15.53 -4.28 7.62
#